data_AF-A0A3R7R2T7-F1
#
_entry.id   AF-A0A3R7R2T7-F1
#
_cell.length_a   1.000
_cell.length_b   1.000
_cell.length_c   1.000
_cell.angle_alpha   90.00
_cell.angle_beta   90.00
_cell.angle_gamma   90.00
#
_symmetry.space_group_name_H-M   'P 1'
#
loop_
_entity.id
_entity.type
_entity.pdbx_description
1 polymer ?
#
loop_
_entity_poly.entity_id
_entity_poly.type
_entity_poly.pdbx_seq_one_letter_code
_entity_poly.pdbx_strand_id
1 'polypeptide(L)' 'MLKIGITGSLASGKSTVAKILSRGKYPLFSADKVVKELYSNKKFIKKITKIFNLKKKKF' A
#
# COMPACT_ATOMS: atom_id res chain seq x y z
N MET A 1 9.32 5.79 -19.24
CA MET A 1 8.52 6.65 -18.34
C MET A 1 9.34 6.95 -17.10
N LEU A 2 9.53 8.21 -16.74
CA LEU A 2 10.27 8.58 -15.53
C LEU A 2 9.47 8.16 -14.28
N LYS A 3 10.14 7.62 -13.26
CA LYS A 3 9.52 7.18 -11.99
C LYS A 3 10.13 7.98 -10.85
N ILE A 4 9.28 8.54 -10.00
CA ILE A 4 9.69 9.34 -8.84
C ILE A 4 9.16 8.65 -7.58
N GLY A 5 10.06 8.30 -6.66
CA GLY A 5 9.71 7.72 -5.37
C GLY A 5 9.57 8.81 -4.31
N ILE A 6 8.47 8.79 -3.56
CA ILE A 6 8.24 9.70 -2.43
C ILE A 6 8.28 8.87 -1.15
N THR A 7 9.25 9.17 -0.28
CA THR A 7 9.45 8.52 1.01
C THR A 7 9.69 9.56 2.11
N GLY A 8 9.85 9.13 3.36
CA GLY A 8 9.96 10.00 4.53
C GLY A 8 9.39 9.38 5.80
N SER A 9 9.72 9.98 6.95
CA SER A 9 9.26 9.55 8.27
C SER A 9 7.73 9.64 8.43
N LEU A 10 7.19 8.97 9.45
CA LEU A 10 5.76 9.06 9.78
C LEU A 10 5.36 10.55 9.96
N ALA A 11 4.15 10.89 9.50
CA ALA A 11 3.61 12.26 9.56
C ALA A 11 4.40 13.36 8.81
N SER A 12 5.44 13.03 8.03
CA SER A 12 6.23 14.02 7.27
C SER A 12 5.53 14.65 6.05
N GLY A 13 4.23 14.46 5.88
CA GLY A 13 3.48 15.03 4.76
C GLY A 13 3.66 14.35 3.40
N LYS A 14 4.28 13.16 3.33
CA LYS A 14 4.51 12.39 2.07
C LYS A 14 3.28 12.36 1.15
N SER A 15 2.12 11.99 1.70
CA SER A 15 0.88 11.86 0.95
C SER A 15 0.37 13.20 0.41
N THR A 16 0.66 14.30 1.10
CA THR A 16 0.33 15.66 0.66
C THR A 16 1.24 16.07 -0.49
N VAL A 17 2.54 15.88 -0.34
CA VAL A 17 3.53 16.16 -1.39
C VAL A 17 3.22 15.35 -2.65
N ALA A 18 2.87 14.06 -2.50
CA ALA A 18 2.51 13.20 -3.61
C ALA A 18 1.28 13.69 -4.40
N LYS A 19 0.27 14.22 -3.71
CA LYS A 19 -0.92 14.83 -4.34
C LYS A 19 -0.59 16.16 -5.03
N ILE A 20 0.24 16.99 -4.41
CA ILE A 20 0.67 18.28 -4.97
C ILE A 20 1.53 18.07 -6.21
N LEU A 21 2.43 17.08 -6.19
CA LEU A 21 3.28 16.75 -7.34
C LEU A 21 2.48 16.14 -8.48
N SER A 22 1.51 15.27 -8.18
CA SER A 22 0.69 14.67 -9.22
C SER A 22 -0.25 15.69 -9.86
N ARG A 23 -0.85 16.60 -9.07
CA ARG A 23 -1.76 17.69 -9.55
C ARG A 23 -2.85 17.21 -10.52
N GLY A 24 -3.20 15.92 -10.47
CA GLY A 24 -4.08 15.26 -11.45
C GLY A 24 -3.49 15.05 -12.86
N LYS A 25 -2.24 15.47 -13.10
CA LYS A 25 -1.56 15.37 -14.42
C LYS A 25 -0.79 14.07 -14.61
N TYR A 26 -0.39 13.42 -13.52
CA TYR A 26 0.43 12.20 -13.55
C TYR A 26 -0.18 11.09 -12.69
N PRO A 27 -0.03 9.81 -13.10
CA PRO A 27 -0.53 8.69 -12.31
C PRO A 27 0.18 8.63 -10.95
N LEU A 28 -0.62 8.63 -9.88
CA LEU A 28 -0.12 8.53 -8.51
C LEU A 28 -0.29 7.10 -8.00
N PHE A 29 0.83 6.42 -7.78
CA PHE A 29 0.86 5.13 -7.10
C PHE A 29 1.02 5.31 -5.59
N SER A 30 0.21 4.60 -4.80
CA SER A 30 0.32 4.58 -3.34
C SER A 30 0.44 3.14 -2.85
N ALA A 31 1.59 2.82 -2.25
CA ALA A 31 1.83 1.50 -1.67
C ALA A 31 0.82 1.18 -0.55
N ASP A 32 0.48 2.16 0.28
CA ASP A 32 -0.50 2.01 1.37
C ASP A 32 -1.87 1.55 0.85
N LYS A 33 -2.35 2.12 -0.27
CA LYS A 33 -3.62 1.71 -0.89
C LYS A 33 -3.55 0.29 -1.41
N VAL A 34 -2.47 -0.04 -2.14
CA VAL A 34 -2.29 -1.37 -2.74
C VAL A 34 -2.22 -2.46 -1.67
N VAL A 35 -1.50 -2.20 -0.57
CA VAL A 35 -1.43 -3.15 0.55
C VAL A 35 -2.80 -3.37 1.20
N LYS A 36 -3.61 -2.32 1.35
CA LYS A 36 -4.99 -2.43 1.88
C LYS A 36 -5.87 -3.31 0.99
N GLU A 37 -5.76 -3.17 -0.33
CA GLU A 37 -6.48 -4.00 -1.30
C GLU A 37 -5.98 -5.46 -1.27
N LEU A 38 -4.67 -5.67 -1.19
CA LEU A 38 -4.07 -7.00 -1.05
C LEU A 38 -4.60 -7.73 0.19
N TYR A 39 -4.69 -7.04 1.33
CA TYR A 39 -5.24 -7.63 2.56
C TYR A 39 -6.76 -7.84 2.53
N SER A 40 -7.47 -7.29 1.54
CA SER A 40 -8.88 -7.62 1.32
C SER A 40 -9.05 -8.88 0.46
N ASN A 41 -8.00 -9.35 -0.21
CA ASN A 41 -8.03 -10.51 -1.09
C ASN A 41 -7.89 -11.82 -0.31
N LYS A 42 -8.99 -12.58 -0.20
CA LYS A 42 -9.04 -13.87 0.50
C LYS A 42 -8.03 -14.90 -0.03
N LYS A 43 -7.74 -14.92 -1.34
CA LYS A 43 -6.74 -15.84 -1.92
C LYS A 43 -5.33 -15.48 -1.44
N PHE A 44 -5.02 -14.18 -1.40
CA PHE A 44 -3.75 -13.67 -0.88
C PHE A 44 -3.58 -14.01 0.61
N ILE A 45 -4.59 -13.69 1.42
CA ILE A 45 -4.60 -14.01 2.85
C ILE A 45 -4.38 -15.51 3.07
N LYS A 46 -5.11 -16.38 2.36
CA LYS A 46 -4.96 -17.85 2.49
C LYS A 46 -3.53 -18.31 2.21
N LYS A 47 -2.87 -17.74 1.19
CA LYS A 47 -1.46 -18.05 0.88
C LYS A 47 -0.53 -17.61 2.01
N ILE A 48 -0.67 -16.37 2.48
CA ILE A 48 0.14 -15.81 3.57
C ILE A 48 -0.06 -16.60 4.87
N THR A 49 -1.30 -16.92 5.24
CA THR A 49 -1.60 -17.74 6.42
C THR A 49 -0.89 -19.10 6.38
N LYS A 50 -0.80 -19.74 5.20
CA LYS A 50 -0.10 -21.01 5.03
C LYS A 50 1.42 -20.86 5.15
N ILE A 51 2.00 -19.80 4.58
CA ILE A 51 3.46 -19.56 4.60
C ILE A 51 3.93 -19.23 6.02
N PHE A 52 3.20 -18.37 6.72
CA PHE A 52 3.56 -17.90 8.06
C PHE A 52 2.99 -18.76 9.20
N ASN A 53 2.38 -19.91 8.89
CA ASN A 53 1.71 -20.81 9.86
C ASN A 53 0.78 -20.06 10.85
N LEU A 54 0.04 -19.06 10.37
CA LEU A 54 -0.81 -18.23 11.22
C LEU A 54 -2.05 -19.02 11.64
N LYS A 55 -2.31 -19.10 12.95
CA LYS A 55 -3.55 -19.68 13.47
C LYS A 55 -4.71 -18.73 13.17
N LYS A 56 -5.78 -19.21 12.53
CA LYS A 56 -7.02 -18.44 12.41
C LYS A 56 -7.57 -18.17 13.81
N LYS A 57 -7.56 -16.92 14.26
CA LYS A 57 -8.40 -16.49 15.39
C LYS A 57 -9.85 -16.60 14.92
N LYS A 58 -10.64 -17.46 15.59
CA LYS A 58 -12.10 -17.35 15.56
C LYS A 58 -12.45 -16.10 16.36
N PHE A 59 -13.02 -15.10 15.69
CA PHE A 59 -13.80 -14.05 16.33
C PHE A 59 -15.25 -14.52 16.37
#